data_AF-A0A0F9ASC4-F1
#
_entry.id   AF-A0A0F9ASC4-F1
#
_cell.length_a   1.000
_cell.length_b   1.000
_cell.length_c   1.000
_cell.angle_alpha   90.00
_cell.angle_beta   90.00
_cell.angle_gamma   90.00
#
_symmetry.space_group_name_H-M   'P 1'
#
loop_
_entity.id
_entity.type
_entity.pdbx_description
1 polymer ?
#
loop_
_entity_poly.entity_id
_entity_poly.type
_entity_poly.pdbx_seq_one_letter_code
_entity_poly.pdbx_strand_id
1 'polypeptide(L)'
;MINAFTRLTLIGAALLSAQALAWNNEMTLQDTKQLTLDAQSLSALNVAAGSGFLHIVGSNTDTVTVKAEIYQDEAHDNYCLALDKSGNSAKLTANNCDSNNDQPTRIDLTVSIPKTFTLDITDGSGDISIENAATTKINDGSGAIKINNISGQLTIEDGSGAITASNITDNVNIHDGSGSIELANTQGDVIIHDGSGSIDVQNIGGNVTVSDGSGGIYVNKAASFTLLADGSGSVTIKNVPVQNR
;
A
#
# COMPACT_ATOMS: atom_id res chain seq x y z
N MET A 1 -10.20 82.46 34.83
CA MET A 1 -10.97 82.87 33.64
C MET A 1 -10.14 82.56 32.41
N ILE A 2 -10.79 82.28 31.26
CA ILE A 2 -10.27 81.73 29.98
C ILE A 2 -10.53 80.20 29.91
N ASN A 3 -11.71 79.73 29.51
CA ASN A 3 -12.37 79.65 28.19
C ASN A 3 -11.76 78.67 27.16
N ALA A 4 -12.69 77.92 26.57
CA ALA A 4 -12.71 77.30 25.25
C ALA A 4 -12.19 75.85 25.12
N PHE A 5 -13.14 74.92 25.26
CA PHE A 5 -13.10 73.57 24.72
C PHE A 5 -13.07 73.60 23.19
N THR A 6 -12.03 73.03 22.60
CA THR A 6 -11.98 72.71 21.16
C THR A 6 -12.48 71.28 20.97
N ARG A 7 -13.59 71.11 20.23
CA ARG A 7 -14.05 69.80 19.77
C ARG A 7 -13.16 69.34 18.61
N LEU A 8 -12.49 68.20 18.77
CA LEU A 8 -11.87 67.47 17.67
C LEU A 8 -12.55 66.11 17.54
N THR A 9 -13.23 65.92 16.42
CA THR A 9 -13.91 64.70 16.02
C THR A 9 -12.85 63.66 15.63
N LEU A 10 -12.69 62.60 16.42
CA LEU A 10 -11.84 61.47 16.03
C LEU A 10 -12.70 60.43 15.29
N ILE A 11 -12.48 60.30 13.97
CA ILE A 11 -13.01 59.21 13.17
C ILE A 11 -12.12 57.99 13.45
N GLY A 12 -12.57 57.14 14.37
CA GLY A 12 -11.92 55.85 14.62
C GLY A 12 -12.23 54.88 13.47
N ALA A 13 -11.26 54.67 12.58
CA ALA A 13 -11.31 53.60 11.60
C ALA A 13 -11.18 52.26 12.34
N ALA A 14 -12.28 51.51 12.41
CA ALA A 14 -12.28 50.13 12.87
C ALA A 14 -11.60 49.27 11.80
N LEU A 15 -10.32 48.93 12.03
CA LEU A 15 -9.69 47.79 11.37
C LEU A 15 -10.32 46.52 11.95
N LEU A 16 -11.39 46.07 11.32
CA LEU A 16 -11.86 44.69 11.47
C LEU A 16 -10.79 43.80 10.84
N SER A 17 -9.84 43.34 11.63
CA SER A 17 -9.00 42.21 11.25
C SER A 17 -9.90 40.99 11.18
N ALA A 18 -10.35 40.65 9.97
CA ALA A 18 -10.93 39.35 9.70
C ALA A 18 -9.82 38.32 9.92
N GLN A 19 -9.80 37.70 11.11
CA GLN A 19 -9.08 36.45 11.29
C GLN A 19 -9.88 35.40 10.52
N ALA A 20 -9.44 35.09 9.31
CA ALA A 20 -9.83 33.86 8.65
C ALA A 20 -9.30 32.72 9.54
N LEU A 21 -10.19 32.10 10.31
CA LEU A 21 -9.92 30.81 10.93
C LEU A 21 -9.85 29.80 9.79
N ALA A 22 -8.66 29.53 9.29
CA ALA A 22 -8.42 28.35 8.48
C ALA A 22 -8.56 27.15 9.42
N TRP A 23 -9.66 26.42 9.32
CA TRP A 23 -9.76 25.07 9.89
C TRP A 23 -8.83 24.17 9.07
N ASN A 24 -7.56 24.13 9.45
CA ASN A 24 -6.64 23.16 8.89
C ASN A 24 -6.88 21.85 9.63
N ASN A 25 -7.75 20.99 9.08
CA ASN A 25 -7.85 19.59 9.45
C ASN A 25 -6.67 18.80 8.82
N GLU A 26 -5.44 19.30 9.01
CA GLU A 26 -4.25 18.61 8.56
C GLU A 26 -3.68 17.81 9.73
N MET A 27 -3.75 16.48 9.64
CA MET A 27 -3.08 15.60 10.59
C MET A 27 -1.59 15.95 10.65
N THR A 28 -1.09 16.21 11.85
CA THR A 28 0.33 16.51 12.09
C THR A 28 1.01 15.35 12.79
N LEU A 29 2.33 15.22 12.62
CA LEU A 29 3.12 14.18 13.29
C LEU A 29 3.08 14.41 14.81
N GLN A 30 2.45 13.49 15.53
CA GLN A 30 2.33 13.54 16.99
C GLN A 30 3.42 12.73 17.70
N ASP A 31 3.80 11.58 17.14
CA ASP A 31 4.74 10.67 17.79
C ASP A 31 5.52 9.82 16.76
N THR A 32 6.69 9.33 17.17
CA THR A 32 7.49 8.37 16.43
C THR A 32 7.90 7.24 17.36
N LYS A 33 7.42 6.03 17.06
CA LYS A 33 7.70 4.84 17.86
C LYS A 33 8.62 3.88 17.11
N GLN A 34 9.48 3.20 17.85
CA GLN A 34 10.33 2.13 17.34
C GLN A 34 10.02 0.84 18.07
N LEU A 35 9.75 -0.22 17.31
CA LEU A 35 9.56 -1.58 17.83
C LEU A 35 10.65 -2.48 17.26
N THR A 36 11.07 -3.47 18.04
CA THR A 36 12.05 -4.45 17.60
C THR A 36 11.72 -5.82 18.19
N LEU A 37 11.86 -6.86 17.36
CA LEU A 37 11.63 -8.24 17.76
C LEU A 37 12.77 -9.11 17.22
N ASP A 38 13.32 -9.97 18.08
CA ASP A 38 14.27 -11.00 17.65
C ASP A 38 13.57 -12.00 16.70
N ALA A 39 14.22 -12.26 15.57
CA ALA A 39 13.65 -13.00 14.44
C ALA A 39 14.40 -14.31 14.14
N GLN A 40 15.42 -14.67 14.91
CA GLN A 40 16.22 -15.88 14.67
C GLN A 40 15.39 -17.17 14.64
N SER A 41 14.32 -17.22 15.45
CA SER A 41 13.41 -18.36 15.50
C SER A 41 12.15 -18.18 14.66
N LEU A 42 12.04 -17.12 13.86
CA LEU A 42 10.82 -16.76 13.14
C LEU A 42 11.06 -16.88 11.63
N SER A 43 9.98 -17.06 10.86
CA SER A 43 10.06 -17.22 9.41
C SER A 43 9.07 -16.36 8.63
N ALA A 44 8.26 -15.58 9.31
CA ALA A 44 7.15 -14.85 8.71
C ALA A 44 6.85 -13.55 9.45
N LEU A 45 6.29 -12.59 8.73
CA LEU A 45 5.68 -11.38 9.28
C LEU A 45 4.24 -11.29 8.80
N ASN A 46 3.32 -11.22 9.76
CA ASN A 46 1.91 -10.95 9.52
C ASN A 46 1.64 -9.48 9.87
N VAL A 47 1.03 -8.72 8.97
CA VAL A 47 0.77 -7.28 9.13
C VAL A 47 -0.72 -7.00 9.04
N ALA A 48 -1.25 -6.27 10.00
CA ALA A 48 -2.54 -5.62 9.92
C ALA A 48 -2.32 -4.10 10.03
N ALA A 49 -2.40 -3.41 8.89
CA ALA A 49 -2.16 -1.98 8.75
C ALA A 49 -3.46 -1.26 8.32
N GLY A 50 -3.43 0.08 8.36
CA GLY A 50 -4.60 0.94 8.21
C GLY A 50 -4.49 1.86 7.01
N SER A 51 -4.46 3.17 7.26
CA SER A 51 -4.50 4.22 6.23
C SER A 51 -3.16 4.91 5.95
N GLY A 52 -2.13 4.59 6.72
CA GLY A 52 -0.78 5.11 6.49
C GLY A 52 -0.01 4.18 5.56
N PHE A 53 1.08 4.69 4.98
CA PHE A 53 1.87 3.86 4.06
C PHE A 53 2.56 2.72 4.80
N LEU A 54 2.78 1.61 4.09
CA LEU A 54 3.52 0.45 4.57
C LEU A 54 4.72 0.19 3.67
N HIS A 55 5.93 0.48 4.17
CA HIS A 55 7.18 0.18 3.47
C HIS A 55 7.93 -0.96 4.17
N ILE A 56 8.12 -2.09 3.49
CA ILE A 56 8.83 -3.27 4.00
C ILE A 56 10.08 -3.54 3.16
N VAL A 57 11.23 -3.67 3.82
CA VAL A 57 12.50 -4.02 3.16
C VAL A 57 13.16 -5.21 3.84
N GLY A 58 13.34 -6.30 3.09
CA GLY A 58 14.11 -7.45 3.53
C GLY A 58 15.61 -7.29 3.34
N SER A 59 16.38 -7.71 4.35
CA SER A 59 17.84 -7.69 4.32
C SER A 59 18.43 -8.93 5.01
N ASN A 60 19.77 -9.02 5.10
CA ASN A 60 20.43 -10.04 5.91
C ASN A 60 20.46 -9.57 7.38
N THR A 61 19.30 -9.53 8.01
CA THR A 61 19.12 -9.22 9.45
C THR A 61 18.53 -10.42 10.16
N ASP A 62 18.68 -10.45 11.48
CA ASP A 62 18.12 -11.42 12.42
C ASP A 62 17.06 -10.80 13.33
N THR A 63 16.58 -9.60 13.00
CA THR A 63 15.53 -8.89 13.73
C THR A 63 14.45 -8.38 12.78
N VAL A 64 13.23 -8.23 13.31
CA VAL A 64 12.20 -7.36 12.73
C VAL A 64 12.28 -6.02 13.43
N THR A 65 12.42 -4.93 12.67
CA THR A 65 12.39 -3.56 13.20
C THR A 65 11.29 -2.77 12.53
N VAL A 66 10.60 -1.94 13.30
CA VAL A 66 9.49 -1.10 12.82
C VAL A 66 9.70 0.32 13.31
N LYS A 67 9.72 1.28 12.40
CA LYS A 67 9.53 2.71 12.69
C LYS A 67 8.09 3.05 12.34
N ALA A 68 7.34 3.57 13.29
CA ALA A 68 5.96 4.02 13.13
C ALA A 68 5.88 5.52 13.39
N GLU A 69 5.36 6.27 12.41
CA GLU A 69 5.12 7.72 12.50
C GLU A 69 3.61 7.95 12.60
N ILE A 70 3.16 8.53 13.71
CA ILE A 70 1.75 8.63 14.07
C ILE A 70 1.26 10.05 13.81
N TYR A 71 0.29 10.18 12.90
CA TYR A 71 -0.29 11.45 12.50
C TYR A 71 -1.74 11.54 12.95
N GLN A 72 -2.06 12.64 13.65
CA GLN A 72 -3.38 12.93 14.21
C GLN A 72 -3.60 14.45 14.21
N ASP A 73 -4.87 14.87 14.23
CA ASP A 73 -5.23 16.30 14.39
C ASP A 73 -4.93 16.77 15.83
N GLU A 74 -5.29 15.94 16.82
CA GLU A 74 -4.96 16.11 18.23
C GLU A 74 -4.40 14.79 18.77
N ALA A 75 -3.36 14.86 19.60
CA ALA A 75 -2.74 13.66 20.15
C ALA A 75 -3.72 12.85 21.01
N HIS A 76 -3.85 11.55 20.72
CA HIS A 76 -4.66 10.63 21.50
C HIS A 76 -4.13 9.19 21.42
N ASP A 77 -4.46 8.36 22.41
CA ASP A 77 -3.99 6.98 22.49
C ASP A 77 -4.94 5.95 21.86
N ASN A 78 -6.03 6.40 21.24
CA ASN A 78 -6.97 5.50 20.54
C ASN A 78 -6.44 5.00 19.18
N TYR A 79 -5.40 4.18 19.22
CA TYR A 79 -4.90 3.41 18.10
C TYR A 79 -4.18 2.17 18.63
N CYS A 80 -3.99 1.16 17.79
CA CYS A 80 -3.12 0.04 18.10
C CYS A 80 -1.80 0.19 17.38
N LEU A 81 -0.72 -0.05 18.12
CA LEU A 81 0.60 -0.26 17.56
C LEU A 81 1.33 -1.31 18.40
N ALA A 82 1.54 -2.51 17.84
CA ALA A 82 2.19 -3.61 18.53
C ALA A 82 2.96 -4.52 17.56
N LEU A 83 4.10 -5.06 18.02
CA LEU A 83 4.92 -6.04 17.31
C LEU A 83 5.24 -7.19 18.27
N ASP A 84 4.53 -8.31 18.09
CA ASP A 84 4.60 -9.45 19.00
C ASP A 84 4.96 -10.75 18.28
N LYS A 85 5.56 -11.68 19.00
CA LYS A 85 5.74 -13.05 18.52
C LYS A 85 4.40 -13.80 18.60
N SER A 86 4.00 -14.42 17.50
CA SER A 86 2.84 -15.29 17.40
C SER A 86 3.23 -16.61 16.72
N GLY A 87 3.49 -17.65 17.53
CA GLY A 87 4.00 -18.92 17.02
C GLY A 87 5.39 -18.75 16.38
N ASN A 88 5.50 -19.06 15.08
CA ASN A 88 6.72 -18.90 14.28
C ASN A 88 6.77 -17.59 13.47
N SER A 89 5.84 -16.68 13.74
CA SER A 89 5.69 -15.43 13.01
C SER A 89 5.84 -14.22 13.93
N ALA A 90 6.32 -13.11 13.37
CA ALA A 90 6.11 -11.79 13.94
C ALA A 90 4.71 -11.30 13.54
N LYS A 91 3.99 -10.63 14.44
CA LYS A 91 2.69 -10.01 14.17
C LYS A 91 2.79 -8.52 14.44
N LEU A 92 2.64 -7.72 13.39
CA LEU A 92 2.55 -6.26 13.45
C LEU A 92 1.09 -5.83 13.33
N THR A 93 0.59 -5.09 14.31
CA THR A 93 -0.73 -4.45 14.27
C THR A 93 -0.54 -2.95 14.35
N ALA A 94 -1.08 -2.19 13.40
CA ALA A 94 -0.93 -0.76 13.27
C ALA A 94 -2.18 -0.14 12.62
N ASN A 95 -3.26 0.02 13.39
CA ASN A 95 -4.55 0.50 12.89
C ASN A 95 -5.44 1.08 13.99
N ASN A 96 -6.64 1.54 13.61
CA ASN A 96 -7.69 1.93 14.55
C ASN A 96 -8.38 0.68 15.12
N CYS A 97 -8.04 0.31 16.35
CA CYS A 97 -8.56 -0.90 17.01
C CYS A 97 -9.99 -0.79 17.54
N ASP A 98 -10.53 0.43 17.68
CA ASP A 98 -11.92 0.65 18.07
C ASP A 98 -12.68 1.24 16.89
N SER A 99 -13.47 0.41 16.24
CA SER A 99 -14.33 0.78 15.10
C SER A 99 -15.47 1.74 15.46
N ASN A 100 -15.66 2.04 16.75
CA ASN A 100 -16.65 3.02 17.21
C ASN A 100 -16.07 4.41 17.40
N ASN A 101 -14.77 4.61 17.16
CA ASN A 101 -14.16 5.92 17.34
C ASN A 101 -14.08 6.69 16.01
N ASP A 102 -14.60 7.92 16.04
CA ASP A 102 -14.56 8.88 14.94
C ASP A 102 -13.23 9.66 14.90
N GLN A 103 -12.25 9.34 15.76
CA GLN A 103 -10.94 9.99 15.75
C GLN A 103 -10.00 9.35 14.70
N PRO A 104 -9.66 10.05 13.61
CA PRO A 104 -8.77 9.52 12.60
C PRO A 104 -7.34 9.43 13.12
N THR A 105 -6.65 8.35 12.79
CA THR A 105 -5.21 8.20 13.01
C THR A 105 -4.62 7.59 11.75
N ARG A 106 -3.53 8.19 11.26
CA ARG A 106 -2.70 7.62 10.19
C ARG A 106 -1.39 7.16 10.80
N ILE A 107 -0.99 5.92 10.53
CA ILE A 107 0.27 5.36 11.02
C ILE A 107 1.11 4.95 9.83
N ASP A 108 2.16 5.71 9.58
CA ASP A 108 3.11 5.48 8.51
C ASP A 108 4.20 4.50 9.01
N LEU A 109 4.43 3.41 8.29
CA LEU A 109 5.24 2.28 8.73
C LEU A 109 6.45 2.06 7.82
N THR A 110 7.64 2.03 8.42
CA THR A 110 8.86 1.54 7.78
C THR A 110 9.36 0.31 8.53
N VAL A 111 9.43 -0.83 7.85
CA VAL A 111 9.69 -2.14 8.45
C VAL A 111 10.90 -2.79 7.79
N SER A 112 11.85 -3.26 8.60
CA SER A 112 12.94 -4.12 8.11
C SER A 112 12.80 -5.54 8.65
N ILE A 113 12.96 -6.53 7.79
CA ILE A 113 12.82 -7.96 8.09
C ILE A 113 14.00 -8.77 7.55
N PRO A 114 14.21 -10.02 8.03
CA PRO A 114 15.02 -10.97 7.30
C PRO A 114 14.40 -11.23 5.92
N LYS A 115 15.17 -11.08 4.84
CA LYS A 115 14.66 -11.23 3.45
C LYS A 115 14.05 -12.60 3.13
N THR A 116 14.29 -13.61 3.96
CA THR A 116 13.74 -14.96 3.85
C THR A 116 12.33 -15.07 4.41
N PHE A 117 11.79 -14.00 5.00
CA PHE A 117 10.46 -14.02 5.59
C PHE A 117 9.37 -14.10 4.54
N THR A 118 8.36 -14.93 4.84
CA THR A 118 7.08 -14.85 4.15
C THR A 118 6.24 -13.71 4.73
N LEU A 119 5.42 -13.09 3.90
CA LEU A 119 4.56 -11.98 4.27
C LEU A 119 3.08 -12.34 4.10
N ASP A 120 2.27 -11.99 5.10
CA ASP A 120 0.81 -12.02 5.04
C ASP A 120 0.29 -10.66 5.51
N ILE A 121 -0.18 -9.84 4.57
CA ILE A 121 -0.49 -8.42 4.78
C ILE A 121 -1.98 -8.20 4.58
N THR A 122 -2.60 -7.51 5.53
CA THR A 122 -3.92 -6.88 5.40
C THR A 122 -3.74 -5.38 5.59
N ASP A 123 -4.07 -4.61 4.56
CA ASP A 123 -4.05 -3.14 4.59
C ASP A 123 -5.43 -2.58 4.22
N GLY A 124 -5.70 -1.35 4.65
CA GLY A 124 -6.98 -0.70 4.43
C GLY A 124 -6.99 0.24 3.24
N SER A 125 -6.10 1.25 3.27
CA SER A 125 -6.13 2.34 2.28
C SER A 125 -4.78 3.00 2.00
N GLY A 126 -3.68 2.48 2.53
CA GLY A 126 -2.36 3.07 2.45
C GLY A 126 -1.55 2.50 1.28
N ASP A 127 -0.59 3.28 0.76
CA ASP A 127 0.33 2.75 -0.24
C ASP A 127 1.23 1.66 0.38
N ILE A 128 1.36 0.54 -0.32
CA ILE A 128 2.21 -0.58 0.08
C ILE A 128 3.45 -0.62 -0.81
N SER A 129 4.63 -0.68 -0.21
CA SER A 129 5.89 -0.90 -0.91
C SER A 129 6.68 -2.03 -0.26
N ILE A 130 7.00 -3.07 -1.04
CA ILE A 130 7.75 -4.24 -0.58
C ILE A 130 8.98 -4.45 -1.45
N GLU A 131 10.15 -4.56 -0.80
CA GLU A 131 11.39 -4.93 -1.46
C GLU A 131 12.05 -6.11 -0.74
N ASN A 132 12.39 -7.17 -1.49
CA ASN A 132 13.10 -8.35 -1.01
C ASN A 132 12.32 -9.14 0.07
N ALA A 133 11.51 -10.10 -0.36
CA ALA A 133 10.85 -11.05 0.55
C ALA A 133 10.76 -12.45 -0.06
N ALA A 134 10.40 -13.45 0.74
CA ALA A 134 9.98 -14.75 0.24
C ALA A 134 8.50 -14.67 -0.19
N THR A 135 7.76 -15.78 -0.10
CA THR A 135 6.34 -15.83 -0.46
C THR A 135 5.54 -14.71 0.20
N THR A 136 4.78 -13.96 -0.59
CA THR A 136 4.07 -12.76 -0.15
C THR A 136 2.61 -12.84 -0.55
N LYS A 137 1.73 -12.62 0.42
CA LYS A 137 0.29 -12.50 0.25
C LYS A 137 -0.16 -11.13 0.74
N ILE A 138 -0.97 -10.45 -0.07
CA ILE A 138 -1.52 -9.13 0.23
C ILE A 138 -3.04 -9.17 0.04
N ASN A 139 -3.76 -8.64 1.02
CA ASN A 139 -5.15 -8.26 0.91
C ASN A 139 -5.23 -6.76 1.20
N ASP A 140 -5.56 -5.97 0.19
CA ASP A 140 -5.63 -4.52 0.29
C ASP A 140 -7.04 -4.03 -0.09
N GLY A 141 -7.51 -3.01 0.62
CA GLY A 141 -8.74 -2.33 0.29
C GLY A 141 -8.54 -1.30 -0.81
N SER A 142 -7.49 -0.47 -0.68
CA SER A 142 -7.11 0.48 -1.70
C SER A 142 -5.71 1.06 -1.49
N GLY A 143 -5.11 1.60 -2.56
CA GLY A 143 -3.81 2.26 -2.49
C GLY A 143 -2.90 1.78 -3.60
N ALA A 144 -1.73 2.39 -3.78
CA ALA A 144 -0.76 1.87 -4.73
C ALA A 144 0.03 0.71 -4.09
N ILE A 145 0.09 -0.43 -4.77
CA ILE A 145 0.91 -1.58 -4.37
C ILE A 145 2.14 -1.63 -5.27
N LYS A 146 3.33 -1.48 -4.68
CA LYS A 146 4.61 -1.57 -5.39
C LYS A 146 5.50 -2.67 -4.82
N ILE A 147 5.78 -3.68 -5.63
CA ILE A 147 6.51 -4.88 -5.21
C ILE A 147 7.73 -5.10 -6.09
N ASN A 148 8.85 -5.40 -5.45
CA ASN A 148 10.08 -5.75 -6.14
C ASN A 148 10.85 -6.87 -5.42
N ASN A 149 11.41 -7.80 -6.20
CA ASN A 149 12.27 -8.89 -5.73
C ASN A 149 11.58 -9.84 -4.74
N ILE A 150 10.70 -10.70 -5.25
CA ILE A 150 10.07 -11.76 -4.46
C ILE A 150 10.66 -13.11 -4.86
N SER A 151 11.25 -13.82 -3.89
CA SER A 151 11.92 -15.10 -4.14
C SER A 151 10.97 -16.31 -4.15
N GLY A 152 9.70 -16.10 -3.80
CA GLY A 152 8.65 -17.12 -3.78
C GLY A 152 7.42 -16.69 -4.57
N GLN A 153 6.27 -17.28 -4.25
CA GLN A 153 4.98 -16.94 -4.85
C GLN A 153 4.49 -15.57 -4.40
N LEU A 154 3.84 -14.84 -5.30
CA LEU A 154 3.13 -13.61 -5.00
C LEU A 154 1.62 -13.80 -5.19
N THR A 155 0.83 -13.40 -4.21
CA THR A 155 -0.64 -13.36 -4.29
C THR A 155 -1.15 -12.01 -3.83
N ILE A 156 -1.96 -11.35 -4.66
CA ILE A 156 -2.54 -10.04 -4.37
C ILE A 156 -4.06 -10.13 -4.56
N GLU A 157 -4.79 -9.69 -3.56
CA GLU A 157 -6.22 -9.37 -3.61
C GLU A 157 -6.34 -7.88 -3.32
N ASP A 158 -6.70 -7.07 -4.32
CA ASP A 158 -6.86 -5.63 -4.19
C ASP A 158 -8.29 -5.21 -4.56
N GLY A 159 -8.84 -4.26 -3.80
CA GLY A 159 -10.11 -3.63 -4.11
C GLY A 159 -9.98 -2.54 -5.16
N SER A 160 -8.99 -1.65 -5.00
CA SER A 160 -8.74 -0.59 -5.97
C SER A 160 -7.37 0.07 -5.81
N GLY A 161 -6.63 0.21 -6.90
CA GLY A 161 -5.27 0.70 -6.76
C GLY A 161 -4.42 0.46 -7.99
N ALA A 162 -3.25 1.09 -8.07
CA ALA A 162 -2.28 0.70 -9.07
C ALA A 162 -1.39 -0.40 -8.48
N ILE A 163 -1.31 -1.54 -9.17
CA ILE A 163 -0.40 -2.64 -8.82
C ILE A 163 0.80 -2.58 -9.76
N THR A 164 2.00 -2.43 -9.22
CA THR A 164 3.25 -2.57 -9.95
C THR A 164 4.11 -3.63 -9.27
N ALA A 165 4.34 -4.76 -9.95
CA ALA A 165 5.13 -5.86 -9.42
C ALA A 165 6.25 -6.26 -10.38
N SER A 166 7.45 -6.51 -9.87
CA SER A 166 8.54 -7.00 -10.70
C SER A 166 9.53 -7.93 -10.00
N ASN A 167 10.24 -8.72 -10.81
CA ASN A 167 11.30 -9.64 -10.38
C ASN A 167 10.79 -10.71 -9.40
N ILE A 168 9.88 -11.56 -9.88
CA ILE A 168 9.25 -12.63 -9.11
C ILE A 168 9.81 -13.99 -9.56
N THR A 169 10.27 -14.80 -8.60
CA THR A 169 10.95 -16.07 -8.91
C THR A 169 9.99 -17.25 -9.10
N ASP A 170 8.78 -17.15 -8.58
CA ASP A 170 7.75 -18.18 -8.68
C ASP A 170 6.47 -17.62 -9.35
N ASN A 171 5.35 -18.31 -9.17
CA ASN A 171 4.06 -17.94 -9.74
C ASN A 171 3.49 -16.66 -9.12
N VAL A 172 2.67 -15.97 -9.90
CA VAL A 172 1.93 -14.77 -9.49
C VAL A 172 0.42 -15.01 -9.69
N ASN A 173 -0.38 -14.70 -8.67
CA ASN A 173 -1.83 -14.64 -8.77
C ASN A 173 -2.32 -13.25 -8.32
N ILE A 174 -3.07 -12.55 -9.18
CA ILE A 174 -3.61 -11.22 -8.89
C ILE A 174 -5.11 -11.25 -9.12
N HIS A 175 -5.84 -10.80 -8.10
CA HIS A 175 -7.25 -10.46 -8.17
C HIS A 175 -7.38 -8.97 -7.85
N ASP A 176 -7.82 -8.18 -8.83
CA ASP A 176 -8.01 -6.74 -8.69
C ASP A 176 -9.46 -6.38 -9.03
N GLY A 177 -10.04 -5.50 -8.21
CA GLY A 177 -11.35 -4.92 -8.48
C GLY A 177 -11.27 -3.79 -9.51
N SER A 178 -10.30 -2.88 -9.37
CA SER A 178 -10.13 -1.78 -10.31
C SER A 178 -8.78 -1.10 -10.21
N GLY A 179 -8.16 -0.83 -11.35
CA GLY A 179 -6.89 -0.13 -11.38
C GLY A 179 -5.98 -0.60 -12.50
N SER A 180 -4.73 -0.18 -12.47
CA SER A 180 -3.75 -0.62 -13.47
C SER A 180 -2.83 -1.66 -12.88
N ILE A 181 -2.67 -2.77 -13.58
CA ILE A 181 -1.72 -3.83 -13.23
C ILE A 181 -0.53 -3.75 -14.20
N GLU A 182 0.65 -3.49 -13.65
CA GLU A 182 1.93 -3.59 -14.34
C GLU A 182 2.76 -4.72 -13.72
N LEU A 183 2.99 -5.80 -14.46
CA LEU A 183 3.75 -6.97 -14.01
C LEU A 183 4.92 -7.27 -14.93
N ALA A 184 6.13 -7.34 -14.40
CA ALA A 184 7.33 -7.60 -15.20
C ALA A 184 8.28 -8.62 -14.59
N ASN A 185 8.94 -9.42 -15.43
CA ASN A 185 10.04 -10.32 -15.05
C ASN A 185 9.62 -11.37 -13.99
N THR A 186 8.63 -12.18 -14.33
CA THR A 186 8.19 -13.32 -13.52
C THR A 186 8.71 -14.62 -14.14
N GLN A 187 9.33 -15.49 -13.35
CA GLN A 187 9.84 -16.77 -13.87
C GLN A 187 8.74 -17.84 -14.00
N GLY A 188 7.76 -17.83 -13.09
CA GLY A 188 6.65 -18.77 -13.08
C GLY A 188 5.46 -18.39 -13.96
N ASP A 189 4.33 -19.05 -13.71
CA ASP A 189 3.04 -18.79 -14.31
C ASP A 189 2.38 -17.55 -13.68
N VAL A 190 1.53 -16.88 -14.47
CA VAL A 190 0.79 -15.69 -14.07
C VAL A 190 -0.69 -15.92 -14.30
N ILE A 191 -1.50 -15.67 -13.28
CA ILE A 191 -2.96 -15.63 -13.35
C ILE A 191 -3.42 -14.25 -12.89
N ILE A 192 -4.25 -13.60 -13.71
CA ILE A 192 -4.82 -12.28 -13.41
C ILE A 192 -6.32 -12.34 -13.61
N HIS A 193 -7.05 -11.91 -12.59
CA HIS A 193 -8.47 -11.62 -12.62
C HIS A 193 -8.66 -10.14 -12.31
N ASP A 194 -9.06 -9.36 -13.30
CA ASP A 194 -9.30 -7.92 -13.17
C ASP A 194 -10.78 -7.59 -13.42
N GLY A 195 -11.35 -6.71 -12.61
CA GLY A 195 -12.65 -6.13 -12.83
C GLY A 195 -12.61 -5.01 -13.86
N SER A 196 -11.65 -4.08 -13.74
CA SER A 196 -11.52 -2.97 -14.67
C SER A 196 -10.16 -2.27 -14.61
N GLY A 197 -9.62 -1.96 -15.78
CA GLY A 197 -8.47 -1.10 -15.95
C GLY A 197 -7.50 -1.62 -16.99
N SER A 198 -6.20 -1.40 -16.80
CA SER A 198 -5.21 -1.81 -17.79
C SER A 198 -4.24 -2.82 -17.23
N ILE A 199 -4.04 -3.91 -17.96
CA ILE A 199 -3.10 -4.97 -17.64
C ILE A 199 -1.92 -4.86 -18.63
N ASP A 200 -0.74 -4.56 -18.12
CA ASP A 200 0.54 -4.63 -18.85
C ASP A 200 1.42 -5.71 -18.22
N VAL A 201 1.65 -6.80 -18.96
CA VAL A 201 2.42 -7.97 -18.52
C VAL A 201 3.62 -8.19 -19.44
N GLN A 202 4.81 -8.18 -18.88
CA GLN A 202 6.06 -8.26 -19.66
C GLN A 202 7.04 -9.32 -19.13
N ASN A 203 7.71 -10.02 -20.04
CA ASN A 203 8.81 -10.94 -19.75
C ASN A 203 8.45 -12.05 -18.74
N ILE A 204 7.43 -12.84 -19.07
CA ILE A 204 6.98 -13.96 -18.25
C ILE A 204 7.63 -15.26 -18.73
N GLY A 205 8.21 -16.03 -17.81
CA GLY A 205 8.84 -17.33 -18.09
C GLY A 205 7.83 -18.45 -18.28
N GLY A 206 6.69 -18.38 -17.58
CA GLY A 206 5.59 -19.33 -17.68
C GLY A 206 4.43 -18.87 -18.54
N ASN A 207 3.28 -19.49 -18.30
CA ASN A 207 2.01 -19.23 -18.95
C ASN A 207 1.32 -18.01 -18.33
N VAL A 208 0.67 -17.20 -19.16
CA VAL A 208 -0.16 -16.08 -18.71
C VAL A 208 -1.62 -16.42 -18.96
N THR A 209 -2.44 -16.37 -17.91
CA THR A 209 -3.90 -16.52 -17.99
C THR A 209 -4.57 -15.26 -17.47
N VAL A 210 -5.43 -14.65 -18.28
CA VAL A 210 -6.13 -13.40 -17.93
C VAL A 210 -7.63 -13.56 -18.06
N SER A 211 -8.36 -13.02 -17.08
CA SER A 211 -9.78 -12.74 -17.14
C SER A 211 -9.97 -11.27 -16.80
N ASP A 212 -10.54 -10.49 -17.71
CA ASP A 212 -10.75 -9.05 -17.53
C ASP A 212 -12.22 -8.67 -17.78
N GLY A 213 -12.78 -7.86 -16.88
CA GLY A 213 -14.08 -7.25 -17.06
C GLY A 213 -14.05 -6.11 -18.07
N SER A 214 -13.06 -5.20 -18.00
CA SER A 214 -12.94 -4.12 -18.97
C SER A 214 -11.58 -3.43 -18.99
N GLY A 215 -11.14 -3.06 -20.20
CA GLY A 215 -10.02 -2.16 -20.44
C GLY A 215 -8.96 -2.75 -21.37
N GLY A 216 -7.69 -2.52 -21.10
CA GLY A 216 -6.61 -2.82 -22.06
C GLY A 216 -5.73 -3.95 -21.57
N ILE A 217 -5.58 -5.02 -22.35
CA ILE A 217 -4.62 -6.08 -22.07
C ILE A 217 -3.45 -5.96 -23.04
N TYR A 218 -2.25 -5.79 -22.51
CA TYR A 218 -0.99 -5.86 -23.23
C TYR A 218 -0.11 -6.95 -22.64
N VAL A 219 0.23 -7.96 -23.45
CA VAL A 219 1.17 -9.02 -23.05
C VAL A 219 2.35 -9.04 -24.00
N ASN A 220 3.55 -8.89 -23.47
CA ASN A 220 4.79 -8.95 -24.23
C ASN A 220 5.74 -9.99 -23.65
N LYS A 221 5.92 -11.09 -24.39
CA LYS A 221 6.75 -12.26 -24.06
C LYS A 221 6.21 -13.07 -22.87
N ALA A 222 5.70 -14.25 -23.19
CA ALA A 222 5.28 -15.31 -22.27
C ALA A 222 5.48 -16.68 -22.96
N ALA A 223 5.50 -17.77 -22.20
CA ALA A 223 5.55 -19.12 -22.78
C ALA A 223 4.26 -19.46 -23.54
N SER A 224 3.12 -19.04 -22.99
CA SER A 224 1.82 -19.07 -23.65
C SER A 224 0.91 -17.98 -23.08
N PHE A 225 -0.19 -17.71 -23.78
CA PHE A 225 -1.22 -16.77 -23.34
C PHE A 225 -2.61 -17.38 -23.52
N THR A 226 -3.43 -17.33 -22.47
CA THR A 226 -4.85 -17.73 -22.49
C THR A 226 -5.70 -16.58 -21.98
N LEU A 227 -6.66 -16.14 -22.80
CA LEU A 227 -7.70 -15.20 -22.39
C LEU A 227 -8.96 -16.01 -22.05
N LEU A 228 -9.40 -15.95 -20.79
CA LEU A 228 -10.61 -16.62 -20.32
C LEU A 228 -11.86 -15.82 -20.63
N ALA A 229 -11.80 -14.49 -20.42
CA ALA A 229 -12.86 -13.55 -20.74
C ALA A 229 -12.26 -12.15 -20.92
N ASP A 230 -12.78 -11.40 -21.88
CA ASP A 230 -12.68 -9.94 -21.95
C ASP A 230 -14.11 -9.37 -22.08
N GLY A 231 -14.54 -8.52 -21.15
CA GLY A 231 -15.87 -7.91 -21.25
C GLY A 231 -15.90 -6.83 -22.35
N SER A 232 -15.04 -5.83 -22.24
CA SER A 232 -14.86 -4.80 -23.26
C SER A 232 -13.44 -4.24 -23.24
N GLY A 233 -12.77 -4.20 -24.38
CA GLY A 233 -11.36 -3.83 -24.36
C GLY A 233 -10.58 -4.11 -25.63
N SER A 234 -9.28 -3.84 -25.58
CA SER A 234 -8.34 -4.26 -26.62
C SER A 234 -7.31 -5.21 -26.04
N VAL A 235 -7.04 -6.30 -26.75
CA VAL A 235 -6.02 -7.28 -26.40
C VAL A 235 -4.88 -7.22 -27.42
N THR A 236 -3.68 -6.90 -26.95
CA THR A 236 -2.47 -6.89 -27.77
C THR A 236 -1.46 -7.87 -27.20
N ILE A 237 -1.04 -8.84 -28.01
CA ILE A 237 -0.09 -9.88 -27.62
C ILE A 237 1.12 -9.81 -28.54
N LYS A 238 2.32 -9.81 -27.96
CA LYS A 238 3.60 -9.80 -28.68
C LYS A 238 4.52 -10.86 -28.10
N ASN A 239 5.34 -11.47 -28.97
CA ASN A 239 6.39 -12.41 -28.59
C ASN A 239 5.89 -13.62 -27.77
N VAL A 240 4.66 -14.07 -28.01
CA VAL A 240 4.09 -15.30 -27.45
C VAL A 240 4.00 -16.35 -28.56
N PRO A 241 4.55 -17.57 -28.38
CA PRO A 241 4.45 -18.63 -29.37
C PRO A 241 3.00 -18.98 -29.71
N VAL A 242 2.71 -19.18 -31.00
CA VAL A 242 1.41 -19.68 -31.45
C VAL A 242 1.28 -21.15 -31.06
N GLN A 243 0.27 -21.51 -30.27
CA GLN A 243 -0.01 -22.92 -29.99
C GLN A 243 -0.62 -23.58 -31.23
N ASN A 244 0.12 -24.51 -31.85
CA ASN A 244 -0.44 -25.37 -32.89
C ASN A 244 -1.40 -26.38 -32.23
N ARG A 245 -2.68 -26.31 -32.61
CA ARG A 245 -3.70 -27.30 -32.23
C ARG A 245 -3.46 -28.64 -32.92
#